data_AF-A0AAD4NUD1-F1
#
_entry.id   AF-A0AAD4NUD1-F1
#
_cell.length_a   1.000
_cell.length_b   1.000
_cell.length_c   1.000
_cell.angle_alpha   90.00
_cell.angle_beta   90.00
_cell.angle_gamma   90.00
#
_symmetry.space_group_name_H-M   'P 1'
#
loop_
_entity.id
_entity.type
_entity.pdbx_description
1 polymer ?
#
loop_
_entity_poly.entity_id
_entity_poly.type
_entity_poly.pdbx_seq_one_letter_code
_entity_poly.pdbx_strand_id
1 'polypeptide(L)'
;MTMVYIQTFAISFAVCAFASHISASPQCANAPQHFDAQQPLQSQQCLDTKDESRLLQDVQSFQHPLWSYEPTCARGKDKKYCTYTTSESRGDHALSIIATPIAADAISAAFLALEGEPQDDDNSLEVRSFPGKGKGLVTTRAVKKGERILLDTAHIIASSHFPPQVTHLQGKALLSAAIDQLPQTDRDLVLALDQSLGGSKVEDIMKTNAFACQLADGDVDDAYMCLFPSVARINHACQPNAHARFVPKTMSMEIKAQRDIAAGEEIGISYGRIDLKHADRQALYREGWNFGCTCPLCTASQYEIAGSDQRRTRFAQLRRMLENLTAETYDAQQTVAWEKEVMEIGLREGLETLLAQDYERLAYVYAGHGMMEDARRWAKMAKESLLEWVVVDGGPENQVRRIEELLRELDG
;
A
#
# COMPACT_ATOMS: atom_id res chain seq x y z
N MET A 1 -27.16 -7.73 33.51
CA MET A 1 -25.78 -8.06 33.96
C MET A 1 -25.11 -8.84 32.84
N THR A 2 -24.45 -8.14 31.94
CA THR A 2 -23.57 -8.70 30.92
C THR A 2 -22.59 -7.58 30.58
N MET A 3 -21.41 -7.62 31.21
CA MET A 3 -20.29 -6.72 30.93
C MET A 3 -19.73 -7.06 29.56
N VAL A 4 -19.83 -6.13 28.60
CA VAL A 4 -19.12 -6.21 27.33
C VAL A 4 -17.75 -5.59 27.53
N TYR A 5 -16.70 -6.42 27.44
CA TYR A 5 -15.30 -6.01 27.55
C TYR A 5 -14.89 -5.21 26.31
N ILE A 6 -14.56 -3.93 26.49
CA ILE A 6 -13.86 -3.12 25.48
C ILE A 6 -12.38 -3.54 25.54
N GLN A 7 -11.93 -4.36 24.57
CA GLN A 7 -10.51 -4.65 24.40
C GLN A 7 -9.84 -3.51 23.63
N THR A 8 -9.03 -2.73 24.33
CA THR A 8 -8.03 -1.81 23.76
C THR A 8 -6.91 -2.61 23.09
N PHE A 9 -6.79 -2.54 21.78
CA PHE A 9 -5.62 -3.02 21.04
C PHE A 9 -4.68 -1.83 20.75
N ALA A 10 -3.50 -1.86 21.35
CA ALA A 10 -2.38 -1.01 20.96
C ALA A 10 -1.68 -1.65 19.75
N ILE A 11 -1.79 -1.02 18.58
CA ILE A 11 -1.09 -1.44 17.38
C ILE A 11 0.20 -0.62 17.27
N SER A 12 1.34 -1.31 17.41
CA SER A 12 2.68 -0.75 17.23
C SER A 12 2.93 -0.47 15.74
N PHE A 13 3.17 0.79 15.41
CA PHE A 13 3.63 1.20 14.08
C PHE A 13 5.11 0.85 13.91
N ALA A 14 5.42 -0.09 13.02
CA ALA A 14 6.78 -0.32 12.55
C ALA A 14 7.10 0.67 11.42
N VAL A 15 7.49 1.90 11.78
CA VAL A 15 8.25 2.77 10.86
C VAL A 15 9.67 2.23 10.83
N CYS A 16 10.04 1.54 9.75
CA CYS A 16 11.38 1.01 9.58
C CYS A 16 12.34 2.13 9.13
N ALA A 17 12.69 3.03 10.06
CA ALA A 17 13.71 4.05 9.85
C ALA A 17 15.11 3.43 9.96
N PHE A 18 15.79 3.25 8.83
CA PHE A 18 17.20 2.85 8.80
C PHE A 18 18.10 4.07 9.03
N ALA A 19 18.46 4.35 10.30
CA ALA A 19 19.52 5.29 10.63
C ALA A 19 20.86 4.55 10.75
N SER A 20 21.75 4.73 9.78
CA SER A 20 23.13 4.24 9.84
C SER A 20 24.06 5.36 10.29
N HIS A 21 24.48 5.35 11.55
CA HIS A 21 25.61 6.16 12.00
C HIS A 21 26.93 5.51 11.52
N ILE A 22 27.63 6.16 10.59
CA ILE A 22 29.02 5.82 10.26
C ILE A 22 29.91 6.96 10.75
N SER A 23 30.69 6.69 11.78
CA SER A 23 31.82 7.50 12.20
C SER A 23 32.98 7.29 11.23
N ALA A 24 33.38 8.34 10.53
CA ALA A 24 34.58 8.37 9.71
C ALA A 24 35.84 8.54 10.57
N SER A 25 36.92 7.83 10.22
CA SER A 25 38.25 8.43 10.00
C SER A 25 39.27 7.40 9.48
N PRO A 26 40.34 7.87 8.78
CA PRO A 26 40.89 7.21 7.61
C PRO A 26 42.31 6.66 7.82
N GLN A 27 42.80 5.83 6.89
CA GLN A 27 44.23 5.83 6.54
C GLN A 27 44.49 5.21 5.16
N CYS A 28 45.14 6.01 4.32
CA CYS A 28 45.67 5.69 3.01
C CYS A 28 46.84 4.68 3.08
N ALA A 29 47.09 3.96 1.99
CA ALA A 29 48.22 4.22 1.08
C ALA A 29 48.79 2.96 0.37
N ASN A 30 49.13 3.19 -0.91
CA ASN A 30 50.18 2.55 -1.72
C ASN A 30 49.86 1.32 -2.59
N ALA A 31 49.71 1.59 -3.90
CA ALA A 31 50.41 0.87 -4.98
C ALA A 31 51.87 1.40 -5.08
N PRO A 32 52.85 0.89 -5.88
CA PRO A 32 52.70 0.26 -7.21
C PRO A 32 53.74 -0.86 -7.56
N GLN A 33 53.67 -1.45 -8.76
CA GLN A 33 54.73 -1.43 -9.82
C GLN A 33 54.57 -2.50 -10.92
N HIS A 34 55.13 -2.13 -12.09
CA HIS A 34 55.05 -2.63 -13.48
C HIS A 34 55.84 -3.92 -13.84
N PHE A 35 55.68 -4.33 -15.13
CA PHE A 35 56.54 -5.11 -16.08
C PHE A 35 56.00 -6.51 -16.45
N ASP A 36 56.01 -7.04 -17.68
CA ASP A 36 56.30 -6.54 -19.05
C ASP A 36 55.80 -7.62 -20.07
N ALA A 37 55.83 -7.29 -21.36
CA ALA A 37 55.26 -8.02 -22.51
C ALA A 37 55.98 -9.32 -22.97
N GLN A 38 55.25 -10.21 -23.70
CA GLN A 38 55.56 -10.78 -25.05
C GLN A 38 54.89 -12.16 -25.34
N GLN A 39 54.20 -12.27 -26.50
CA GLN A 39 53.63 -13.48 -27.15
C GLN A 39 54.69 -14.19 -28.08
N PRO A 40 54.41 -15.25 -28.90
CA PRO A 40 53.30 -16.23 -28.99
C PRO A 40 53.78 -17.71 -29.09
N LEU A 41 52.86 -18.70 -29.03
CA LEU A 41 53.12 -20.06 -29.57
C LEU A 41 51.89 -20.61 -30.32
N GLN A 42 52.21 -21.25 -31.45
CA GLN A 42 51.35 -21.60 -32.58
C GLN A 42 50.46 -22.84 -32.36
N SER A 43 49.28 -22.76 -32.99
CA SER A 43 48.48 -23.83 -33.61
C SER A 43 48.64 -25.28 -33.12
N GLN A 44 47.60 -25.79 -32.46
CA GLN A 44 47.23 -27.20 -32.53
C GLN A 44 45.75 -27.35 -32.92
N GLN A 45 45.59 -27.75 -34.19
CA GLN A 45 44.61 -28.72 -34.71
C GLN A 45 43.16 -28.63 -34.19
N CYS A 46 42.30 -28.06 -35.03
CA CYS A 46 40.86 -28.30 -35.00
C CYS A 46 40.58 -29.79 -35.25
N LEU A 47 40.01 -30.47 -34.25
CA LEU A 47 39.36 -31.77 -34.42
C LEU A 47 37.89 -31.53 -34.81
N ASP A 48 37.49 -32.25 -35.85
CA ASP A 48 36.22 -32.22 -36.55
C ASP A 48 35.06 -32.65 -35.63
N THR A 49 34.21 -31.71 -35.17
CA THR A 49 33.02 -32.00 -34.35
C THR A 49 31.78 -32.21 -35.22
N LYS A 50 31.68 -33.38 -35.84
CA LYS A 50 30.38 -33.91 -36.32
C LYS A 50 29.49 -34.48 -35.20
N ASP A 51 29.66 -33.97 -33.97
CA ASP A 51 28.96 -34.48 -32.78
C ASP A 51 28.36 -33.38 -31.89
N GLU A 52 28.30 -32.12 -32.36
CA GLU A 52 27.55 -31.05 -31.67
C GLU A 52 26.04 -31.08 -31.93
N SER A 53 25.57 -31.90 -32.87
CA SER A 53 24.14 -32.03 -33.20
C SER A 53 23.37 -33.04 -32.34
N ARG A 54 23.94 -33.53 -31.23
CA ARG A 54 23.30 -34.52 -30.33
C ARG A 54 23.26 -34.16 -28.85
N LEU A 55 23.65 -32.94 -28.48
CA LEU A 55 23.47 -32.40 -27.12
C LEU A 55 22.39 -31.31 -27.03
N LEU A 56 21.45 -31.31 -27.98
CA LEU A 56 20.13 -30.67 -27.82
C LEU A 56 19.13 -31.74 -27.36
N GLN A 57 19.37 -32.31 -26.18
CA GLN A 57 18.38 -33.14 -25.49
C GLN A 57 17.77 -32.33 -24.36
N ASP A 58 16.50 -31.97 -24.57
CA ASP A 58 15.48 -31.63 -23.57
C ASP A 58 15.92 -30.68 -22.44
N VAL A 59 15.92 -29.38 -22.74
CA VAL A 59 15.45 -28.44 -21.71
C VAL A 59 13.96 -28.70 -21.59
N GLN A 60 13.56 -29.53 -20.62
CA GLN A 60 12.15 -29.63 -20.24
C GLN A 60 11.70 -28.20 -19.90
N SER A 61 10.91 -27.60 -20.78
CA SER A 61 10.27 -26.33 -20.50
C SER A 61 9.48 -26.51 -19.21
N PHE A 62 9.69 -25.66 -18.22
CA PHE A 62 8.92 -25.70 -16.98
C PHE A 62 7.42 -25.71 -17.31
N GLN A 63 6.70 -26.73 -16.82
CA GLN A 63 5.26 -26.88 -17.02
C GLN A 63 4.56 -26.85 -15.67
N HIS A 64 3.76 -25.83 -15.44
CA HIS A 64 2.89 -25.71 -14.28
C HIS A 64 1.53 -25.21 -14.75
N PRO A 65 0.41 -25.62 -14.12
CA PRO A 65 -0.92 -25.16 -14.52
C PRO A 65 -1.17 -23.65 -14.36
N LEU A 66 -0.23 -22.89 -13.77
CA LEU A 66 -0.42 -21.50 -13.36
C LEU A 66 0.82 -20.64 -13.55
N TRP A 67 1.95 -21.13 -13.05
CA TRP A 67 3.21 -20.41 -13.08
C TRP A 67 3.87 -20.58 -14.45
N SER A 68 4.28 -19.47 -15.04
CA SER A 68 4.97 -19.44 -16.33
C SER A 68 6.47 -19.73 -16.20
N TYR A 69 7.02 -19.64 -14.98
CA TYR A 69 8.44 -19.77 -14.70
C TYR A 69 8.69 -20.65 -13.47
N GLU A 70 9.84 -21.34 -13.48
CA GLU A 70 10.30 -22.05 -12.29
C GLU A 70 10.50 -21.07 -11.13
N PRO A 71 9.94 -21.34 -9.94
CA PRO A 71 10.01 -20.40 -8.83
C PRO A 71 11.45 -20.14 -8.37
N THR A 72 11.85 -18.87 -8.33
CA THR A 72 13.13 -18.46 -7.73
C THR A 72 12.98 -18.40 -6.23
N CYS A 73 13.74 -19.20 -5.48
CA CYS A 73 13.54 -19.39 -4.06
C CYS A 73 14.75 -19.01 -3.21
N ALA A 74 14.47 -18.49 -2.00
CA ALA A 74 15.44 -18.28 -0.95
C ALA A 74 14.98 -18.96 0.35
N ARG A 75 15.92 -19.59 1.05
CA ARG A 75 15.68 -20.10 2.40
C ARG A 75 15.87 -18.96 3.39
N GLY A 76 14.77 -18.53 4.02
CA GLY A 76 14.81 -17.60 5.13
C GLY A 76 15.18 -18.29 6.45
N LYS A 77 15.17 -17.54 7.56
CA LYS A 77 15.47 -18.07 8.90
C LYS A 77 14.50 -19.18 9.29
N ASP A 78 13.19 -18.90 9.17
CA ASP A 78 12.13 -19.83 9.59
C ASP A 78 11.38 -20.44 8.41
N LYS A 79 11.10 -19.64 7.37
CA LYS A 79 10.29 -20.03 6.21
C LYS A 79 11.07 -19.90 4.90
N LYS A 80 10.69 -20.71 3.90
CA LYS A 80 11.16 -20.57 2.51
C LYS A 80 10.27 -19.55 1.80
N TYR A 81 10.87 -18.58 1.13
CA TYR A 81 10.17 -17.62 0.29
C TYR A 81 10.57 -17.83 -1.16
N CYS A 82 9.61 -17.74 -2.07
CA CYS A 82 9.83 -17.92 -3.49
C CYS A 82 9.09 -16.84 -4.28
N THR A 83 9.62 -16.55 -5.46
CA THR A 83 8.98 -15.71 -6.47
C THR A 83 8.25 -16.62 -7.45
N TYR A 84 6.96 -16.38 -7.60
CA TYR A 84 6.06 -17.09 -8.51
C TYR A 84 5.49 -16.09 -9.50
N THR A 85 5.56 -16.38 -10.80
CA THR A 85 5.09 -15.44 -11.83
C THR A 85 4.18 -16.14 -12.82
N THR A 86 3.05 -15.51 -13.13
CA THR A 86 2.16 -15.90 -14.23
C THR A 86 2.14 -14.77 -15.26
N SER A 87 2.49 -15.11 -16.50
CA SER A 87 2.63 -14.17 -17.63
C SER A 87 1.32 -13.91 -18.38
N GLU A 88 0.29 -14.72 -18.12
CA GLU A 88 -1.03 -14.63 -18.75
C GLU A 88 -2.09 -14.69 -17.65
N SER A 89 -2.31 -13.57 -16.96
CA SER A 89 -3.36 -13.44 -15.95
C SER A 89 -4.63 -12.83 -16.59
N ARG A 90 -5.80 -12.96 -15.94
CA ARG A 90 -7.06 -12.40 -16.44
C ARG A 90 -6.98 -10.85 -16.45
N GLY A 91 -6.99 -10.25 -17.64
CA GLY A 91 -7.06 -8.79 -17.82
C GLY A 91 -5.78 -8.14 -18.35
N ASP A 92 -5.09 -8.79 -19.29
CA ASP A 92 -3.94 -8.25 -20.06
C ASP A 92 -2.62 -7.98 -19.30
N HIS A 93 -2.54 -8.29 -17.99
CA HIS A 93 -1.34 -8.03 -17.18
C HIS A 93 -0.81 -9.27 -16.45
N ALA A 94 0.50 -9.37 -16.27
CA ALA A 94 1.13 -10.41 -15.47
C ALA A 94 1.15 -10.12 -13.97
N LEU A 95 1.24 -11.17 -13.15
CA LEU A 95 1.35 -11.08 -11.70
C LEU A 95 2.56 -11.87 -11.21
N SER A 96 3.38 -11.23 -10.37
CA SER A 96 4.45 -11.86 -9.62
C SER A 96 4.20 -11.81 -8.11
N ILE A 97 4.36 -12.95 -7.44
CA ILE A 97 4.11 -13.11 -6.00
C ILE A 97 5.40 -13.56 -5.31
N ILE A 98 5.83 -12.82 -4.28
CA ILE A 98 6.91 -13.20 -3.37
C ILE A 98 6.29 -13.61 -2.04
N ALA A 99 6.12 -14.91 -1.83
CA ALA A 99 5.49 -15.45 -0.65
C ALA A 99 6.06 -16.82 -0.27
N THR A 100 5.56 -17.39 0.82
CA THR A 100 5.78 -18.82 1.10
C THR A 100 5.03 -19.67 0.08
N PRO A 101 5.43 -20.93 -0.17
CA PRO A 101 4.72 -21.79 -1.12
C PRO A 101 3.23 -21.95 -0.81
N ILE A 102 2.87 -22.12 0.47
CA ILE A 102 1.48 -22.27 0.92
C ILE A 102 0.68 -21.00 0.63
N ALA A 103 1.24 -19.84 0.96
CA ALA A 103 0.61 -18.55 0.71
C ALA A 103 0.44 -18.27 -0.79
N ALA A 104 1.45 -18.58 -1.61
CA ALA A 104 1.38 -18.40 -3.05
C ALA A 104 0.27 -19.26 -3.68
N ASP A 105 0.12 -20.51 -3.24
CA ASP A 105 -0.95 -21.39 -3.72
C ASP A 105 -2.34 -20.87 -3.31
N ALA A 106 -2.50 -20.40 -2.07
CA ALA A 106 -3.76 -19.83 -1.58
C ALA A 106 -4.17 -18.55 -2.33
N ILE A 107 -3.23 -17.62 -2.49
CA ILE A 107 -3.43 -16.37 -3.25
C ILE A 107 -3.80 -16.70 -4.70
N SER A 108 -3.11 -17.65 -5.32
CA SER A 108 -3.38 -18.04 -6.72
C SER A 108 -4.73 -18.73 -6.90
N ALA A 109 -5.14 -19.58 -5.96
CA ALA A 109 -6.45 -20.21 -6.00
C ALA A 109 -7.57 -19.18 -5.90
N ALA A 110 -7.43 -18.17 -5.01
CA ALA A 110 -8.36 -17.06 -4.91
C ALA A 110 -8.42 -16.25 -6.22
N PHE A 111 -7.28 -15.98 -6.84
CA PHE A 111 -7.18 -15.26 -8.11
C PHE A 111 -7.92 -15.96 -9.26
N LEU A 112 -7.78 -17.28 -9.41
CA LEU A 112 -8.40 -18.06 -10.48
C LEU A 112 -9.92 -18.21 -10.36
N ALA A 113 -10.43 -18.19 -9.13
CA ALA A 113 -11.84 -18.45 -8.84
C ALA A 113 -12.78 -17.28 -9.24
N LEU A 114 -12.23 -16.18 -9.76
CA LEU A 114 -12.94 -14.91 -9.87
C LEU A 114 -13.10 -14.45 -11.31
N GLU A 115 -14.30 -13.96 -11.64
CA GLU A 115 -14.58 -13.25 -12.88
C GLU A 115 -13.85 -11.91 -12.86
N GLY A 116 -13.07 -11.62 -13.91
CA GLY A 116 -12.33 -10.36 -14.00
C GLY A 116 -13.29 -9.19 -14.15
N GLU A 117 -13.06 -8.10 -13.41
CA GLU A 117 -13.69 -6.83 -13.73
C GLU A 117 -12.95 -6.22 -14.93
N PRO A 118 -13.68 -5.66 -15.92
CA PRO A 118 -13.03 -4.92 -17.00
C PRO A 118 -12.18 -3.79 -16.41
N GLN A 119 -10.91 -3.73 -16.81
CA GLN A 119 -10.09 -2.57 -16.55
C GLN A 119 -10.72 -1.38 -17.30
N ASP A 120 -10.93 -0.26 -16.60
CA ASP A 120 -11.35 0.97 -17.27
C ASP A 120 -10.15 1.47 -18.09
N ASP A 121 -10.15 1.21 -19.40
CA ASP A 121 -9.23 1.83 -20.36
C ASP A 121 -9.64 3.30 -20.54
N ASP A 122 -9.54 4.06 -19.45
CA ASP A 122 -9.97 5.44 -19.40
C ASP A 122 -8.88 6.33 -20.00
N ASN A 123 -9.04 6.61 -21.30
CA ASN A 123 -8.27 7.62 -22.04
C ASN A 123 -8.38 9.04 -21.43
N SER A 124 -9.11 9.22 -20.32
CA SER A 124 -9.19 10.46 -19.57
C SER A 124 -8.15 10.62 -18.46
N LEU A 125 -7.15 9.75 -18.35
CA LEU A 125 -6.04 9.89 -17.42
C LEU A 125 -4.72 10.21 -18.13
N GLU A 126 -3.95 11.14 -17.59
CA GLU A 126 -2.67 11.59 -18.14
C GLU A 126 -1.61 11.70 -17.03
N VAL A 127 -0.41 11.17 -17.29
CA VAL A 127 0.75 11.38 -16.41
C VAL A 127 1.44 12.68 -16.79
N ARG A 128 1.55 13.62 -15.84
CA ARG A 128 2.24 14.91 -16.02
C ARG A 128 3.39 15.07 -15.02
N SER A 129 4.36 15.90 -15.38
CA SER A 129 5.43 16.29 -14.45
C SER A 129 5.01 17.50 -13.61
N PHE A 130 5.24 17.41 -12.30
CA PHE A 130 4.93 18.44 -11.32
C PHE A 130 6.23 18.91 -10.63
N PRO A 131 6.54 20.22 -10.66
CA PRO A 131 7.73 20.74 -9.99
C PRO A 131 7.79 20.34 -8.52
N GLY A 132 8.88 19.66 -8.12
CA GLY A 132 9.10 19.21 -6.75
C GLY A 132 8.27 18.00 -6.30
N LYS A 133 7.41 17.43 -7.17
CA LYS A 133 6.62 16.21 -6.88
C LYS A 133 6.88 15.04 -7.82
N GLY A 134 7.77 15.20 -8.82
CA GLY A 134 8.02 14.14 -9.80
C GLY A 134 6.87 14.02 -10.82
N LYS A 135 6.40 12.80 -11.08
CA LYS A 135 5.28 12.55 -12.00
C LYS A 135 3.98 12.32 -11.21
N GLY A 136 2.91 12.95 -11.65
CA GLY A 136 1.58 12.89 -11.04
C GLY A 136 0.51 12.49 -12.06
N LEU A 137 -0.61 11.95 -11.59
CA LEU A 137 -1.76 11.62 -12.43
C LEU A 137 -2.76 12.78 -12.48
N VAL A 138 -3.31 13.06 -13.66
CA VAL A 138 -4.29 14.11 -13.93
C VAL A 138 -5.48 13.52 -14.67
N THR A 139 -6.68 13.97 -14.35
CA THR A 139 -7.86 13.67 -15.18
C THR A 139 -8.04 14.72 -16.28
N THR A 140 -8.37 14.32 -17.51
CA THR A 140 -8.65 15.22 -18.64
C THR A 140 -10.13 15.60 -18.74
N ARG A 141 -10.99 15.04 -17.88
CA ARG A 141 -12.42 15.35 -17.76
C ARG A 141 -12.79 15.71 -16.33
N ALA A 142 -14.00 16.25 -16.13
CA ALA A 142 -14.52 16.40 -14.79
C ALA A 142 -14.93 15.02 -14.22
N VAL A 143 -14.66 14.81 -12.94
CA VAL A 143 -15.03 13.60 -12.18
C VAL A 143 -15.95 14.01 -11.03
N LYS A 144 -17.03 13.27 -10.81
CA LYS A 144 -17.97 13.54 -9.72
C LYS A 144 -17.57 12.85 -8.43
N LYS A 145 -17.91 13.45 -7.29
CA LYS A 145 -17.75 12.80 -5.98
C LYS A 145 -18.34 11.38 -6.01
N GLY A 146 -17.58 10.41 -5.50
CA GLY A 146 -17.94 8.99 -5.42
C GLY A 146 -17.68 8.19 -6.70
N GLU A 147 -17.35 8.86 -7.81
CA GLU A 147 -17.04 8.19 -9.07
C GLU A 147 -15.69 7.47 -9.00
N ARG A 148 -15.62 6.27 -9.61
CA ARG A 148 -14.38 5.52 -9.79
C ARG A 148 -13.53 6.20 -10.86
N ILE A 149 -12.29 6.50 -10.50
CA ILE A 149 -11.29 7.16 -11.36
C ILE A 149 -10.43 6.12 -12.07
N LEU A 150 -9.98 5.09 -11.34
CA LEU A 150 -9.04 4.11 -11.82
C LEU A 150 -9.22 2.80 -11.04
N LEU A 151 -9.09 1.67 -11.73
CA LEU A 151 -8.92 0.35 -11.13
C LEU A 151 -7.62 -0.23 -11.68
N ASP A 152 -6.65 -0.50 -10.80
CA ASP A 152 -5.32 -0.96 -11.17
C ASP A 152 -5.03 -2.30 -10.50
N THR A 153 -4.71 -3.33 -11.27
CA THR A 153 -4.44 -4.68 -10.74
C THR A 153 -2.97 -4.78 -10.33
N ALA A 154 -2.69 -5.54 -9.26
CA ALA A 154 -1.32 -5.68 -8.78
C ALA A 154 -0.42 -6.40 -9.81
N HIS A 155 0.75 -5.84 -10.09
CA HIS A 155 1.79 -6.51 -10.87
C HIS A 155 2.75 -7.30 -9.99
N ILE A 156 2.98 -6.83 -8.76
CA ILE A 156 3.85 -7.47 -7.79
C ILE A 156 3.15 -7.49 -6.44
N ILE A 157 3.10 -8.66 -5.80
CA ILE A 157 2.63 -8.83 -4.43
C ILE A 157 3.76 -9.49 -3.64
N ALA A 158 4.23 -8.88 -2.58
CA ALA A 158 5.35 -9.41 -1.80
C ALA A 158 5.02 -9.41 -0.31
N SER A 159 5.22 -10.54 0.37
CA SER A 159 4.96 -10.65 1.81
C SER A 159 5.78 -9.62 2.60
N SER A 160 5.12 -8.82 3.43
CA SER A 160 5.81 -7.83 4.29
C SER A 160 6.75 -8.50 5.32
N HIS A 161 6.60 -9.81 5.53
CA HIS A 161 7.41 -10.61 6.45
C HIS A 161 8.69 -11.17 5.83
N PHE A 162 8.84 -11.22 4.49
CA PHE A 162 10.03 -11.81 3.87
C PHE A 162 11.33 -11.00 4.06
N PRO A 163 11.35 -9.65 4.03
CA PRO A 163 12.60 -8.89 4.08
C PRO A 163 13.50 -9.19 5.30
N PRO A 164 12.99 -9.23 6.55
CA PRO A 164 13.84 -9.56 7.71
C PRO A 164 14.23 -11.04 7.82
N GLN A 165 13.63 -11.91 6.98
CA GLN A 165 13.79 -13.35 7.01
C GLN A 165 14.92 -13.83 6.09
N VAL A 166 15.29 -13.05 5.08
CA VAL A 166 16.32 -13.41 4.08
C VAL A 166 17.53 -12.46 4.17
N THR A 167 18.67 -12.88 3.60
CA THR A 167 19.80 -11.95 3.41
C THR A 167 19.48 -10.91 2.34
N HIS A 168 20.16 -9.77 2.36
CA HIS A 168 19.98 -8.72 1.35
C HIS A 168 20.18 -9.24 -0.09
N LEU A 169 21.17 -10.13 -0.32
CA LEU A 169 21.41 -10.72 -1.64
C LEU A 169 20.24 -11.62 -2.08
N GLN A 170 19.71 -12.43 -1.17
CA GLN A 170 18.54 -13.27 -1.44
C GLN A 170 17.28 -12.44 -1.69
N GLY A 171 17.02 -11.42 -0.88
CA GLY A 171 15.88 -10.52 -1.05
C GLY A 171 15.95 -9.79 -2.40
N LYS A 172 17.14 -9.31 -2.77
CA LYS A 172 17.37 -8.74 -4.10
C LYS A 172 17.09 -9.75 -5.22
N ALA A 173 17.53 -11.00 -5.09
CA ALA A 173 17.31 -12.02 -6.10
C ALA A 173 15.81 -12.34 -6.29
N LEU A 174 15.05 -12.44 -5.19
CA LEU A 174 13.59 -12.62 -5.24
C LEU A 174 12.90 -11.44 -5.94
N LEU A 175 13.23 -10.22 -5.51
CA LEU A 175 12.69 -8.99 -6.08
C LEU A 175 13.03 -8.82 -7.57
N SER A 176 14.28 -9.07 -7.95
CA SER A 176 14.70 -9.04 -9.36
C SER A 176 13.95 -10.08 -10.18
N ALA A 177 13.80 -11.32 -9.69
CA ALA A 177 13.01 -12.34 -10.39
C ALA A 177 11.56 -11.90 -10.60
N ALA A 178 10.96 -11.19 -9.64
CA ALA A 178 9.58 -10.73 -9.75
C ALA A 178 9.38 -9.69 -10.86
N ILE A 179 10.40 -8.89 -11.19
CA ILE A 179 10.34 -7.96 -12.32
C ILE A 179 10.81 -8.65 -13.61
N ASP A 180 11.87 -9.45 -13.52
CA ASP A 180 12.52 -10.05 -14.67
C ASP A 180 11.72 -11.18 -15.32
N GLN A 181 10.66 -11.64 -14.67
CA GLN A 181 9.71 -12.62 -15.20
C GLN A 181 8.43 -11.97 -15.72
N LEU A 182 8.23 -10.65 -15.57
CA LEU A 182 7.11 -9.96 -16.17
C LEU A 182 7.29 -9.84 -17.70
N PRO A 183 6.19 -9.86 -18.48
CA PRO A 183 6.18 -9.45 -19.88
C PRO A 183 6.79 -8.07 -20.06
N GLN A 184 7.32 -7.80 -21.25
CA GLN A 184 8.07 -6.58 -21.54
C GLN A 184 7.27 -5.30 -21.22
N THR A 185 5.98 -5.27 -21.60
CA THR A 185 5.07 -4.14 -21.36
C THR A 185 4.91 -3.85 -19.87
N ASP A 186 4.61 -4.88 -19.07
CA ASP A 186 4.45 -4.77 -17.62
C ASP A 186 5.76 -4.39 -16.91
N ARG A 187 6.87 -4.98 -17.36
CA ARG A 187 8.20 -4.68 -16.84
C ARG A 187 8.56 -3.21 -17.06
N ASP A 188 8.29 -2.68 -18.26
CA ASP A 188 8.59 -1.30 -18.60
C ASP A 188 7.75 -0.31 -17.77
N LEU A 189 6.49 -0.64 -17.48
CA LEU A 189 5.63 0.12 -16.57
C LEU A 189 6.24 0.21 -15.16
N VAL A 190 6.64 -0.93 -14.58
CA VAL A 190 7.25 -1.01 -13.25
C VAL A 190 8.59 -0.28 -13.21
N LEU A 191 9.46 -0.49 -14.21
CA LEU A 191 10.81 0.10 -14.25
C LEU A 191 10.80 1.62 -14.50
N ALA A 192 9.67 2.18 -14.93
CA ALA A 192 9.47 3.61 -15.12
C ALA A 192 9.00 4.33 -13.85
N LEU A 193 8.72 3.62 -12.75
CA LEU A 193 8.31 4.19 -11.47
C LEU A 193 9.47 4.91 -10.76
N ASP A 194 9.11 5.78 -9.82
CA ASP A 194 10.07 6.64 -9.12
C ASP A 194 10.89 5.84 -8.09
N GLN A 195 12.08 6.36 -7.79
CA GLN A 195 13.08 5.77 -6.89
C GLN A 195 13.54 6.87 -5.94
N SER A 196 13.19 6.77 -4.66
CA SER A 196 13.37 7.87 -3.70
C SER A 196 14.09 7.47 -2.41
N LEU A 197 14.22 6.16 -2.14
CA LEU A 197 14.62 5.61 -0.85
C LEU A 197 15.95 4.83 -0.89
N GLY A 198 16.52 4.64 -2.08
CA GLY A 198 17.81 3.99 -2.30
C GLY A 198 17.78 2.47 -2.17
N GLY A 199 18.97 1.87 -2.24
CA GLY A 199 19.16 0.42 -2.32
C GLY A 199 19.36 -0.04 -3.76
N SER A 200 19.00 -1.29 -4.06
CA SER A 200 18.99 -1.75 -5.46
C SER A 200 17.80 -1.15 -6.22
N LYS A 201 17.90 -1.01 -7.55
CA LYS A 201 16.84 -0.40 -8.39
C LYS A 201 15.44 -0.96 -8.09
N VAL A 202 15.30 -2.28 -8.03
CA VAL A 202 14.02 -2.95 -7.79
C VAL A 202 13.50 -2.74 -6.37
N GLU A 203 14.41 -2.83 -5.40
CA GLU A 203 14.07 -2.61 -4.00
C GLU A 203 13.61 -1.16 -3.76
N ASP A 204 14.27 -0.18 -4.39
CA ASP A 204 13.89 1.23 -4.30
C ASP A 204 12.51 1.48 -4.93
N ILE A 205 12.23 0.88 -6.09
CA ILE A 205 10.90 0.92 -6.71
C ILE A 205 9.84 0.37 -5.75
N MET A 206 10.06 -0.81 -5.18
CA MET A 206 9.09 -1.40 -4.24
C MET A 206 8.91 -0.57 -2.98
N LYS A 207 10.00 -0.10 -2.36
CA LYS A 207 9.92 0.74 -1.15
C LYS A 207 9.21 2.07 -1.41
N THR A 208 9.41 2.65 -2.58
CA THR A 208 8.87 3.97 -2.93
C THR A 208 7.39 3.90 -3.33
N ASN A 209 6.96 2.82 -3.99
CA ASN A 209 5.69 2.78 -4.73
C ASN A 209 4.71 1.70 -4.26
N ALA A 210 5.11 0.76 -3.40
CA ALA A 210 4.21 -0.29 -2.95
C ALA A 210 3.23 0.20 -1.88
N PHE A 211 2.03 -0.36 -1.93
CA PHE A 211 0.95 -0.12 -0.98
C PHE A 211 0.84 -1.30 -0.01
N ALA A 212 0.47 -1.03 1.22
CA ALA A 212 0.08 -2.07 2.16
C ALA A 212 -1.21 -2.75 1.68
N CYS A 213 -1.20 -4.08 1.71
CA CYS A 213 -2.30 -4.95 1.33
C CYS A 213 -2.48 -6.03 2.38
N GLN A 214 -3.67 -6.62 2.38
CA GLN A 214 -3.96 -7.81 3.15
C GLN A 214 -4.70 -8.80 2.28
N LEU A 215 -4.18 -10.03 2.29
CA LEU A 215 -4.69 -11.13 1.48
C LEU A 215 -4.91 -12.31 2.41
N ALA A 216 -6.00 -13.03 2.17
CA ALA A 216 -6.19 -14.34 2.78
C ALA A 216 -5.22 -15.32 2.11
N ASP A 217 -4.17 -15.72 2.82
CA ASP A 217 -3.12 -16.60 2.30
C ASP A 217 -3.07 -17.96 3.01
N GLY A 218 -4.13 -18.28 3.75
CA GLY A 218 -4.23 -19.48 4.58
C GLY A 218 -3.84 -19.25 6.05
N ASP A 219 -3.30 -18.07 6.40
CA ASP A 219 -3.20 -17.57 7.76
C ASP A 219 -4.09 -16.31 7.93
N VAL A 220 -4.54 -16.05 9.16
CA VAL A 220 -5.37 -14.86 9.43
C VAL A 220 -4.42 -13.71 9.74
N ASP A 221 -4.48 -12.63 8.94
CA ASP A 221 -3.79 -11.34 9.13
C ASP A 221 -2.37 -11.18 8.52
N ASP A 222 -1.99 -11.91 7.46
CA ASP A 222 -0.69 -11.67 6.80
C ASP A 222 -0.69 -10.38 5.92
N ALA A 223 0.32 -9.53 6.15
CA ALA A 223 0.49 -8.24 5.48
C ALA A 223 1.38 -8.35 4.25
N TYR A 224 1.03 -7.62 3.19
CA TYR A 224 1.70 -7.64 1.90
C TYR A 224 2.05 -6.22 1.41
N MET A 225 3.10 -6.13 0.61
CA MET A 225 3.46 -4.98 -0.22
C MET A 225 2.98 -5.26 -1.64
N CYS A 226 1.98 -4.52 -2.11
CA CYS A 226 1.47 -4.63 -3.48
C CYS A 226 1.91 -3.45 -4.33
N LEU A 227 2.34 -3.72 -5.56
CA LEU A 227 2.68 -2.70 -6.54
C LEU A 227 1.57 -2.58 -7.60
N PHE A 228 1.04 -1.37 -7.72
CA PHE A 228 0.02 -0.96 -8.68
C PHE A 228 0.61 0.18 -9.53
N PRO A 229 1.21 -0.09 -10.71
CA PRO A 229 2.01 0.90 -11.42
C PRO A 229 1.25 2.17 -11.85
N SER A 230 -0.03 2.05 -12.18
CA SER A 230 -0.87 3.20 -12.57
C SER A 230 -1.23 4.03 -11.34
N VAL A 231 -1.60 3.39 -10.23
CA VAL A 231 -1.89 4.06 -8.95
C VAL A 231 -0.64 4.67 -8.32
N ALA A 232 0.53 4.05 -8.50
CA ALA A 232 1.81 4.58 -8.03
C ALA A 232 2.20 5.94 -8.66
N ARG A 233 1.48 6.39 -9.71
CA ARG A 233 1.62 7.73 -10.28
C ARG A 233 0.84 8.80 -9.54
N ILE A 234 -0.01 8.45 -8.57
CA ILE A 234 -0.85 9.41 -7.87
C ILE A 234 -0.07 10.00 -6.70
N ASN A 235 0.16 11.31 -6.73
CA ASN A 235 0.91 12.01 -5.70
C ASN A 235 0.15 12.12 -4.37
N HIS A 236 0.92 12.38 -3.31
CA HIS A 236 0.36 12.69 -2.00
C HIS A 236 -0.29 14.08 -1.93
N ALA A 237 -1.43 14.17 -1.25
CA ALA A 237 -2.00 15.42 -0.72
C ALA A 237 -2.47 15.26 0.73
N CYS A 238 -2.20 16.25 1.58
CA CYS A 238 -2.65 16.24 2.98
C CYS A 238 -4.16 16.49 3.15
N GLN A 239 -4.79 17.03 2.11
CA GLN A 239 -6.24 17.12 1.95
C GLN A 239 -6.57 16.57 0.55
N PRO A 240 -6.67 15.24 0.42
CA PRO A 240 -6.78 14.60 -0.88
C PRO A 240 -8.11 14.90 -1.57
N ASN A 241 -8.15 14.68 -2.88
CA ASN A 241 -9.38 14.74 -3.69
C ASN A 241 -9.85 13.35 -4.14
N ALA A 242 -9.05 12.31 -3.88
CA ALA A 242 -9.39 10.92 -4.11
C ALA A 242 -8.88 10.05 -2.95
N HIS A 243 -9.44 8.85 -2.81
CA HIS A 243 -8.95 7.82 -1.90
C HIS A 243 -8.63 6.55 -2.67
N ALA A 244 -7.76 5.75 -2.07
CA ALA A 244 -7.41 4.43 -2.55
C ALA A 244 -8.08 3.36 -1.68
N ARG A 245 -8.62 2.33 -2.30
CA ARG A 245 -9.24 1.19 -1.63
C ARG A 245 -8.73 -0.08 -2.28
N PHE A 246 -8.09 -0.94 -1.49
CA PHE A 246 -7.70 -2.26 -1.98
C PHE A 246 -8.94 -3.16 -2.03
N VAL A 247 -9.07 -3.92 -3.12
CA VAL A 247 -10.12 -4.90 -3.35
C VAL A 247 -9.45 -6.29 -3.34
N PRO A 248 -9.40 -6.98 -2.18
CA PRO A 248 -8.70 -8.27 -2.06
C PRO A 248 -9.19 -9.31 -3.06
N LYS A 249 -10.50 -9.28 -3.37
CA LYS A 249 -11.13 -10.16 -4.35
C LYS A 249 -10.38 -10.07 -5.70
N THR A 250 -10.28 -8.89 -6.30
CA THR A 250 -9.65 -8.75 -7.62
C THR A 250 -8.14 -8.48 -7.56
N MET A 251 -7.56 -8.40 -6.35
CA MET A 251 -6.18 -7.95 -6.12
C MET A 251 -5.89 -6.62 -6.81
N SER A 252 -6.87 -5.71 -6.77
CA SER A 252 -6.79 -4.41 -7.43
C SER A 252 -6.87 -3.28 -6.42
N MET A 253 -6.32 -2.13 -6.77
CA MET A 253 -6.51 -0.88 -6.06
C MET A 253 -7.51 -0.03 -6.83
N GLU A 254 -8.63 0.31 -6.17
CA GLU A 254 -9.64 1.22 -6.69
C GLU A 254 -9.36 2.64 -6.20
N ILE A 255 -9.39 3.61 -7.11
CA ILE A 255 -9.30 5.04 -6.81
C ILE A 255 -10.67 5.67 -7.03
N LYS A 256 -11.19 6.37 -6.01
CA LYS A 256 -12.49 7.04 -6.07
C LYS A 256 -12.42 8.48 -5.60
N ALA A 257 -13.19 9.35 -6.25
CA ALA A 257 -13.23 10.77 -5.96
C ALA A 257 -13.88 11.07 -4.59
N GLN A 258 -13.20 11.84 -3.74
CA GLN A 258 -13.71 12.34 -2.45
C GLN A 258 -14.60 13.57 -2.60
N ARG A 259 -14.39 14.31 -3.68
CA ARG A 259 -15.13 15.50 -4.08
C ARG A 259 -15.15 15.59 -5.60
N ASP A 260 -15.91 16.53 -6.15
CA ASP A 260 -15.79 16.85 -7.56
C ASP A 260 -14.33 17.27 -7.89
N ILE A 261 -13.79 16.74 -8.98
CA ILE A 261 -12.45 17.01 -9.51
C ILE A 261 -12.60 17.64 -10.89
N ALA A 262 -11.95 18.77 -11.14
CA ALA A 262 -12.04 19.45 -12.41
C ALA A 262 -11.16 18.78 -13.49
N ALA A 263 -11.53 18.96 -14.75
CA ALA A 263 -10.66 18.59 -15.87
C ALA A 263 -9.32 19.35 -15.77
N GLY A 264 -8.22 18.62 -15.87
CA GLY A 264 -6.85 19.12 -15.74
C GLY A 264 -6.33 19.21 -14.30
N GLU A 265 -7.15 18.87 -13.29
CA GLU A 265 -6.73 18.85 -11.88
C GLU A 265 -5.90 17.59 -11.56
N GLU A 266 -4.83 17.76 -10.78
CA GLU A 266 -4.01 16.66 -10.26
C GLU A 266 -4.84 15.81 -9.29
N ILE A 267 -4.83 14.49 -9.50
CA ILE A 267 -5.41 13.53 -8.57
C ILE A 267 -4.42 13.34 -7.43
N GLY A 268 -4.89 13.45 -6.19
CA GLY A 268 -4.07 13.30 -4.99
C GLY A 268 -4.74 12.40 -3.96
N ILE A 269 -3.97 11.45 -3.42
CA ILE A 269 -4.38 10.53 -2.34
C ILE A 269 -3.58 10.80 -1.06
N SER A 270 -4.02 10.23 0.06
CA SER A 270 -3.21 10.20 1.28
C SER A 270 -2.21 9.05 1.24
N TYR A 271 -0.95 9.29 1.63
CA TYR A 271 0.05 8.25 1.86
C TYR A 271 0.07 7.77 3.32
N GLY A 272 -0.85 8.29 4.15
CA GLY A 272 -0.96 7.88 5.55
C GLY A 272 -1.53 8.97 6.45
N ARG A 273 -0.76 9.36 7.47
CA ARG A 273 -1.19 10.18 8.61
C ARG A 273 -1.42 11.64 8.24
N ILE A 274 -2.62 11.94 7.74
CA ILE A 274 -3.05 13.30 7.43
C ILE A 274 -3.54 14.06 8.66
N ASP A 275 -3.94 13.38 9.72
CA ASP A 275 -4.43 13.94 10.99
C ASP A 275 -3.36 14.71 11.80
N LEU A 276 -2.09 14.63 11.41
CA LEU A 276 -0.96 15.29 12.10
C LEU A 276 -0.88 16.79 11.80
N LYS A 277 -0.11 17.55 12.58
CA LYS A 277 0.20 18.96 12.33
C LYS A 277 1.13 19.14 11.13
N HIS A 278 1.22 20.35 10.58
CA HIS A 278 2.03 20.66 9.40
C HIS A 278 3.48 20.20 9.54
N ALA A 279 4.16 20.57 10.63
CA ALA A 279 5.56 20.21 10.85
C ALA A 279 5.76 18.69 10.91
N ASP A 280 4.84 17.99 11.57
CA ASP A 280 4.88 16.53 11.73
C ASP A 280 4.63 15.83 10.38
N ARG A 281 3.68 16.32 9.57
CA ARG A 281 3.46 15.81 8.20
C ARG A 281 4.69 16.05 7.32
N GLN A 282 5.30 17.23 7.38
CA GLN A 282 6.51 17.54 6.61
C GLN A 282 7.70 16.65 7.01
N ALA A 283 7.86 16.34 8.30
CA ALA A 283 8.87 15.41 8.78
C ALA A 283 8.58 13.98 8.27
N LEU A 284 7.34 13.51 8.44
CA LEU A 284 6.91 12.17 8.00
C LEU A 284 7.22 11.92 6.53
N TYR A 285 6.85 12.85 5.64
CA TYR A 285 7.05 12.65 4.20
C TYR A 285 8.49 12.86 3.74
N ARG A 286 9.25 13.70 4.45
CA ARG A 286 10.69 13.83 4.20
C ARG A 286 11.44 12.56 4.58
N GLU A 287 11.10 11.96 5.71
CA GLU A 287 11.77 10.76 6.23
C GLU A 287 11.29 9.49 5.52
N GLY A 288 10.00 9.40 5.19
CA GLY A 288 9.39 8.21 4.59
C GLY A 288 9.44 8.15 3.07
N TRP A 289 9.47 9.30 2.38
CA TRP A 289 9.41 9.38 0.91
C TRP A 289 10.39 10.39 0.29
N ASN A 290 11.25 11.02 1.09
CA ASN A 290 12.27 11.97 0.60
C ASN A 290 11.70 13.19 -0.17
N PHE A 291 10.50 13.67 0.22
CA PHE A 291 9.92 14.90 -0.34
C PHE A 291 9.34 15.84 0.73
N GLY A 292 9.26 17.13 0.40
CA GLY A 292 8.48 18.10 1.17
C GLY A 292 7.12 18.30 0.52
N CYS A 293 6.03 18.10 1.26
CA CYS A 293 4.69 18.20 0.69
C CYS A 293 4.36 19.65 0.29
N THR A 294 3.97 19.84 -0.97
CA THR A 294 3.61 21.14 -1.55
C THR A 294 2.11 21.27 -1.86
N CYS A 295 1.26 20.41 -1.27
CA CYS A 295 -0.19 20.50 -1.45
C CYS A 295 -0.76 21.82 -0.91
N PRO A 296 -1.97 22.24 -1.33
CA PRO A 296 -2.56 23.52 -0.91
C PRO A 296 -2.58 23.74 0.61
N LEU A 297 -2.80 22.67 1.40
CA LEU A 297 -2.77 22.77 2.86
C LEU A 297 -1.36 23.06 3.42
N CYS A 298 -0.31 22.53 2.78
CA CYS A 298 1.07 22.72 3.22
C CYS A 298 1.72 24.01 2.70
N THR A 299 1.17 24.60 1.65
CA THR A 299 1.61 25.88 1.05
C THR A 299 0.68 27.05 1.36
N ALA A 300 -0.37 26.82 2.17
CA ALA A 300 -1.27 27.85 2.67
C ALA A 300 -0.53 28.92 3.50
N SER A 301 -1.23 30.01 3.82
CA SER A 301 -0.67 31.06 4.68
C SER A 301 -0.34 30.52 6.08
N GLN A 302 0.59 31.17 6.79
CA GLN A 302 0.93 30.81 8.17
C GLN A 302 -0.30 30.82 9.10
N TYR A 303 -1.25 31.73 8.85
CA TYR A 303 -2.50 31.82 9.60
C TYR A 303 -3.40 30.58 9.38
N GLU A 304 -3.57 30.17 8.12
CA GLU A 304 -4.36 28.98 7.77
C GLU A 304 -3.72 27.71 8.31
N ILE A 305 -2.40 27.58 8.19
CA ILE A 305 -1.62 26.46 8.75
C ILE A 305 -1.81 26.39 10.26
N ALA A 306 -1.63 27.50 10.98
CA ALA A 306 -1.81 27.53 12.43
C ALA A 306 -3.24 27.15 12.85
N GLY A 307 -4.25 27.62 12.11
CA GLY A 307 -5.64 27.24 12.34
C GLY A 307 -5.90 25.74 12.11
N SER A 308 -5.35 25.16 11.05
CA SER A 308 -5.40 23.71 10.79
C SER A 308 -4.71 22.94 11.91
N ASP A 309 -3.51 23.36 12.33
CA ASP A 309 -2.75 22.68 13.37
C ASP A 309 -3.46 22.70 14.72
N GLN A 310 -4.15 23.79 15.06
CA GLN A 310 -5.00 23.86 16.25
C GLN A 310 -6.14 22.83 16.18
N ARG A 311 -6.84 22.77 15.04
CA ARG A 311 -7.96 21.83 14.85
C ARG A 311 -7.49 20.39 14.87
N ARG A 312 -6.39 20.05 14.18
CA ARG A 312 -5.79 18.70 14.19
C ARG A 312 -5.27 18.31 15.58
N THR A 313 -4.72 19.25 16.34
CA THR A 313 -4.34 19.02 17.74
C THR A 313 -5.58 18.69 18.59
N ARG A 314 -6.68 19.42 18.41
CA ARG A 314 -7.95 19.18 19.11
C ARG A 314 -8.57 17.85 18.70
N PHE A 315 -8.57 17.52 17.42
CA PHE A 315 -9.02 16.22 16.88
C PHE A 315 -8.29 15.06 17.56
N ALA A 316 -6.96 15.09 17.58
CA ALA A 316 -6.15 14.07 18.22
C ALA A 316 -6.37 14.01 19.75
N GLN A 317 -6.59 15.15 20.41
CA GLN A 317 -6.90 15.20 21.83
C GLN A 317 -8.23 14.52 22.14
N LEU A 318 -9.30 14.88 21.40
CA LEU A 318 -10.64 14.34 21.58
C LEU A 318 -10.66 12.83 21.35
N ARG A 319 -10.05 12.35 20.26
CA ARG A 319 -9.95 10.91 19.98
C ARG A 319 -9.23 10.15 21.08
N ARG A 320 -8.10 10.67 21.59
CA ARG A 320 -7.42 10.06 22.75
C ARG A 320 -8.32 10.01 23.98
N MET A 321 -9.14 11.03 24.22
CA MET A 321 -10.07 11.01 25.36
C MET A 321 -11.17 9.97 25.17
N LEU A 322 -11.76 9.88 23.96
CA LEU A 322 -12.78 8.91 23.60
C LEU A 322 -12.26 7.47 23.65
N GLU A 323 -11.02 7.23 23.23
CA GLU A 323 -10.35 5.91 23.24
C GLU A 323 -10.00 5.43 24.66
N ASN A 324 -9.83 6.35 25.62
CA ASN A 324 -9.45 6.04 27.00
C ASN A 324 -10.63 6.10 28.00
N LEU A 325 -11.86 6.12 27.50
CA LEU A 325 -13.05 6.05 28.35
C LEU A 325 -13.10 4.72 29.12
N THR A 326 -13.42 4.81 30.40
CA THR A 326 -13.67 3.67 31.30
C THR A 326 -15.12 3.70 31.78
N ALA A 327 -15.58 2.64 32.45
CA ALA A 327 -16.93 2.61 33.02
C ALA A 327 -17.16 3.75 34.02
N GLU A 328 -16.12 4.19 34.73
CA GLU A 328 -16.18 5.27 35.73
C GLU A 328 -16.13 6.67 35.12
N THR A 329 -15.48 6.82 33.96
CA THR A 329 -15.30 8.12 33.28
C THR A 329 -16.29 8.34 32.15
N TYR A 330 -17.03 7.31 31.76
CA TYR A 330 -18.04 7.38 30.73
C TYR A 330 -19.22 8.27 31.16
N ASP A 331 -19.45 9.32 30.39
CA ASP A 331 -20.66 10.12 30.42
C ASP A 331 -21.20 10.24 28.98
N ALA A 332 -22.46 9.84 28.80
CA ALA A 332 -23.06 9.74 27.47
C ALA A 332 -23.19 11.11 26.79
N GLN A 333 -23.59 12.13 27.53
CA GLN A 333 -23.80 13.48 26.97
C GLN A 333 -22.46 14.08 26.54
N GLN A 334 -21.44 13.93 27.38
CA GLN A 334 -20.10 14.41 27.10
C GLN A 334 -19.44 13.65 25.95
N THR A 335 -19.65 12.34 25.87
CA THR A 335 -19.18 11.51 24.75
C THR A 335 -19.80 12.00 23.45
N VAL A 336 -21.12 12.13 23.37
CA VAL A 336 -21.80 12.65 22.17
C VAL A 336 -21.33 14.06 21.80
N ALA A 337 -21.05 14.93 22.78
CA ALA A 337 -20.52 16.26 22.53
C ALA A 337 -19.11 16.22 21.91
N TRP A 338 -18.21 15.38 22.44
CA TRP A 338 -16.88 15.20 21.88
C TRP A 338 -16.90 14.61 20.48
N GLU A 339 -17.76 13.63 20.23
CA GLU A 339 -17.94 13.02 18.90
C GLU A 339 -18.40 14.04 17.86
N LYS A 340 -19.36 14.89 18.22
CA LYS A 340 -19.82 15.97 17.33
C LYS A 340 -18.70 16.93 16.98
N GLU A 341 -17.87 17.30 17.96
CA GLU A 341 -16.71 18.15 17.72
C GLU A 341 -15.65 17.45 16.84
N VAL A 342 -15.41 16.14 17.04
CA VAL A 342 -14.53 15.33 16.18
C VAL A 342 -15.03 15.33 14.74
N MET A 343 -16.32 15.09 14.51
CA MET A 343 -16.92 15.11 13.18
C MET A 343 -16.87 16.49 12.52
N GLU A 344 -17.16 17.56 13.26
CA GLU A 344 -17.06 18.94 12.75
C GLU A 344 -15.64 19.29 12.32
N ILE A 345 -14.65 18.93 13.14
CA ILE A 345 -13.23 19.10 12.77
C ILE A 345 -12.91 18.22 11.56
N GLY A 346 -13.37 16.98 11.55
CA GLY A 346 -13.09 16.02 10.49
C GLY A 346 -13.56 16.51 9.13
N LEU A 347 -14.81 16.97 9.03
CA LEU A 347 -15.37 17.57 7.82
C LEU A 347 -14.62 18.83 7.38
N ARG A 348 -14.19 19.67 8.34
CA ARG A 348 -13.48 20.91 8.03
C ARG A 348 -12.04 20.68 7.56
N GLU A 349 -11.41 19.63 8.05
CA GLU A 349 -10.00 19.29 7.77
C GLU A 349 -9.82 18.25 6.66
N GLY A 350 -10.92 17.76 6.05
CA GLY A 350 -10.87 16.72 5.03
C GLY A 350 -10.43 15.36 5.59
N LEU A 351 -10.90 15.00 6.78
CA LEU A 351 -10.57 13.78 7.51
C LEU A 351 -11.75 12.80 7.59
N GLU A 352 -12.73 12.93 6.71
CA GLU A 352 -13.96 12.12 6.72
C GLU A 352 -13.67 10.62 6.65
N THR A 353 -12.59 10.25 5.96
CA THR A 353 -12.13 8.85 5.85
C THR A 353 -11.67 8.25 7.18
N LEU A 354 -11.43 9.08 8.20
CA LEU A 354 -10.96 8.65 9.53
C LEU A 354 -12.10 8.53 10.57
N LEU A 355 -13.35 8.81 10.18
CA LEU A 355 -14.50 8.94 11.09
C LEU A 355 -15.31 7.65 11.30
N ALA A 356 -14.96 6.54 10.63
CA ALA A 356 -15.70 5.28 10.74
C ALA A 356 -15.89 4.81 12.19
N GLN A 357 -14.82 4.87 12.99
CA GLN A 357 -14.85 4.48 14.41
C GLN A 357 -15.72 5.43 15.26
N ASP A 358 -15.76 6.72 14.89
CA ASP A 358 -16.55 7.73 15.59
C ASP A 358 -18.06 7.52 15.33
N TYR A 359 -18.42 7.14 14.10
CA TYR A 359 -19.78 6.68 13.78
C TYR A 359 -20.16 5.40 14.53
N GLU A 360 -19.26 4.40 14.61
CA GLU A 360 -19.49 3.16 15.36
C GLU A 360 -19.73 3.46 16.85
N ARG A 361 -18.90 4.33 17.45
CA ARG A 361 -19.02 4.71 18.86
C ARG A 361 -20.37 5.40 19.14
N LEU A 362 -20.80 6.32 18.27
CA LEU A 362 -22.13 6.92 18.36
C LEU A 362 -23.24 5.88 18.28
N ALA A 363 -23.14 4.91 17.36
CA ALA A 363 -24.14 3.85 17.24
C ALA A 363 -24.35 3.10 18.56
N TYR A 364 -23.26 2.73 19.25
CA TYR A 364 -23.33 2.07 20.56
C TYR A 364 -23.90 2.98 21.65
N VAL A 365 -23.51 4.26 21.69
CA VAL A 365 -24.03 5.21 22.69
C VAL A 365 -25.55 5.35 22.55
N TYR A 366 -26.06 5.56 21.33
CA TYR A 366 -27.50 5.69 21.09
C TYR A 366 -28.27 4.39 21.37
N ALA A 367 -27.71 3.23 20.99
CA ALA A 367 -28.30 1.92 21.28
C ALA A 367 -28.46 1.71 22.80
N GLY A 368 -27.43 2.03 23.58
CA GLY A 368 -27.45 1.94 25.05
C GLY A 368 -28.51 2.81 25.73
N HIS A 369 -29.03 3.85 25.04
CA HIS A 369 -30.07 4.73 25.55
C HIS A 369 -31.47 4.42 25.01
N GLY A 370 -31.65 3.30 24.30
CA GLY A 370 -32.95 2.96 23.71
C GLY A 370 -33.28 3.69 22.41
N MET A 371 -32.35 4.49 21.88
CA MET A 371 -32.56 5.31 20.67
C MET A 371 -32.20 4.53 19.41
N MET A 372 -33.02 3.53 19.10
CA MET A 372 -32.71 2.51 18.08
C MET A 372 -32.62 3.05 16.66
N GLU A 373 -33.44 4.05 16.29
CA GLU A 373 -33.41 4.64 14.96
C GLU A 373 -32.10 5.41 14.71
N ASP A 374 -31.67 6.21 15.67
CA ASP A 374 -30.40 6.94 15.60
C ASP A 374 -29.20 5.99 15.64
N ALA A 375 -29.24 4.96 16.50
CA ALA A 375 -28.21 3.93 16.55
C ALA A 375 -28.02 3.27 15.18
N ARG A 376 -29.12 2.92 14.52
CA ARG A 376 -29.10 2.31 13.18
C ARG A 376 -28.54 3.26 12.12
N ARG A 377 -28.89 4.54 12.20
CA ARG A 377 -28.34 5.57 11.29
C ARG A 377 -26.82 5.66 11.42
N TRP A 378 -26.31 5.76 12.66
CA TRP A 378 -24.88 5.83 12.91
C TRP A 378 -24.14 4.54 12.51
N ALA A 379 -24.72 3.38 12.78
CA ALA A 379 -24.15 2.10 12.36
C ALA A 379 -24.06 1.98 10.82
N LYS A 380 -25.09 2.45 10.09
CA LYS A 380 -25.05 2.52 8.62
C LYS A 380 -23.94 3.46 8.12
N MET A 381 -23.81 4.65 8.71
CA MET A 381 -22.73 5.58 8.37
C MET A 381 -21.34 5.00 8.66
N ALA A 382 -21.17 4.27 9.77
CA ALA A 382 -19.93 3.57 10.08
C ALA A 382 -19.61 2.52 9.01
N LYS A 383 -20.60 1.70 8.63
CA LYS A 383 -20.46 0.70 7.57
C LYS A 383 -20.11 1.33 6.22
N GLU A 384 -20.85 2.34 5.79
CA GLU A 384 -20.57 3.10 4.57
C GLU A 384 -19.15 3.67 4.62
N SER A 385 -18.75 4.26 5.74
CA SER A 385 -17.42 4.84 5.89
C SER A 385 -16.29 3.80 5.76
N LEU A 386 -16.49 2.59 6.31
CA LEU A 386 -15.52 1.50 6.21
C LEU A 386 -15.46 0.88 4.81
N LEU A 387 -16.61 0.76 4.16
CA LEU A 387 -16.71 0.18 2.82
C LEU A 387 -16.18 1.15 1.75
N GLU A 388 -16.40 2.45 1.92
CA GLU A 388 -15.91 3.44 0.97
C GLU A 388 -14.43 3.77 1.21
N TRP A 389 -14.00 4.10 2.43
CA TRP A 389 -12.80 4.95 2.60
C TRP A 389 -11.54 4.29 3.20
N VAL A 390 -11.49 2.98 3.41
CA VAL A 390 -10.33 2.32 4.08
C VAL A 390 -9.24 1.91 3.10
N VAL A 391 -8.11 2.64 3.14
CA VAL A 391 -6.78 2.19 2.71
C VAL A 391 -6.31 1.14 3.71
N VAL A 392 -5.88 -0.01 3.21
CA VAL A 392 -5.61 -1.20 4.03
C VAL A 392 -4.44 -1.00 4.99
N ASP A 393 -4.78 -1.00 6.27
CA ASP A 393 -4.05 -1.66 7.35
C ASP A 393 -5.13 -2.40 8.17
N GLY A 394 -5.16 -3.73 8.18
CA GLY A 394 -6.03 -4.48 9.10
C GLY A 394 -7.36 -5.02 8.57
N GLY A 395 -7.78 -4.66 7.35
CA GLY A 395 -8.90 -5.33 6.67
C GLY A 395 -10.27 -5.00 7.29
N PRO A 396 -11.32 -4.82 6.46
CA PRO A 396 -12.65 -4.49 6.95
C PRO A 396 -13.32 -5.65 7.69
N GLU A 397 -12.86 -6.90 7.56
CA GLU A 397 -13.67 -8.05 7.96
C GLU A 397 -14.12 -7.99 9.42
N ASN A 398 -13.24 -7.66 10.37
CA ASN A 398 -13.63 -7.62 11.77
C ASN A 398 -14.47 -6.39 12.11
N GLN A 399 -14.13 -5.20 11.61
CA GLN A 399 -14.87 -3.97 11.92
C GLN A 399 -16.24 -3.94 11.23
N VAL A 400 -16.28 -4.30 9.94
CA VAL A 400 -17.53 -4.43 9.18
C VAL A 400 -18.37 -5.55 9.75
N ARG A 401 -17.81 -6.72 10.11
CA ARG A 401 -18.60 -7.79 10.75
C ARG A 401 -19.20 -7.33 12.07
N ARG A 402 -18.46 -6.62 12.93
CA ARG A 402 -19.02 -6.06 14.17
C ARG A 402 -20.16 -5.09 13.91
N ILE A 403 -20.02 -4.19 12.93
CA ILE A 403 -21.09 -3.25 12.58
C ILE A 403 -22.28 -3.97 11.94
N GLU A 404 -22.05 -5.02 11.16
CA GLU A 404 -23.12 -5.87 10.63
C GLU A 404 -23.86 -6.64 11.71
N GLU A 405 -23.15 -7.16 12.72
CA GLU A 405 -23.74 -7.78 13.90
C GLU A 405 -24.59 -6.76 14.67
N LEU A 406 -24.05 -5.56 14.93
CA LEU A 406 -24.80 -4.46 15.54
C LEU A 406 -26.06 -4.11 14.74
N LEU A 407 -25.96 -4.01 13.41
CA LEU A 407 -27.13 -3.75 12.56
C LEU A 407 -28.18 -4.87 12.66
N ARG A 408 -27.78 -6.15 12.69
CA ARG A 408 -28.71 -7.27 12.89
C ARG A 408 -29.39 -7.21 14.26
N GLU A 409 -28.65 -6.89 15.31
CA GLU A 409 -29.20 -6.73 16.67
C GLU A 409 -30.20 -5.57 16.74
N LEU A 410 -29.92 -4.47 16.03
CA LEU A 410 -30.82 -3.31 15.96
C LEU A 410 -32.06 -3.56 15.09
N ASP A 411 -32.01 -4.52 14.17
CA ASP A 411 -33.09 -4.86 13.23
C ASP A 411 -34.15 -5.79 13.83
N GLY A 412 -33.80 -6.57 14.86
CA GLY A 412 -34.71 -7.46 15.61
C GLY A 412 -34.62 -8.92 15.21
#